data_AF-A0AAE0MNC1-F1
#
_entry.id   AF-A0AAE0MNC1-F1
#
_cell.length_a   1.000
_cell.length_b   1.000
_cell.length_c   1.000
_cell.angle_alpha   90.00
_cell.angle_beta   90.00
_cell.angle_gamma   90.00
#
_symmetry.space_group_name_H-M   'P 1'
#
loop_
_entity.id
_entity.type
_entity.pdbx_description
1 polymer ?
#
loop_
_entity_poly.entity_id
_entity_poly.type
_entity_poly.pdbx_seq_one_letter_code
_entity_poly.pdbx_strand_id
1 'polypeptide(L)'
;MASQNMPFIKNLASSDSKIRKSALTSLQTFLSAKHIATTLSPIDILKLWKGLFYAMWMCDRAIPQQTLAQELADLIYILPRESVVPWLRGFWATMSREWTSIDVLRMEKFLLLVRRVVGASFRWMKGAQDGREDVSAATATKTKKGGKKGSGKEKSAWDAKRVDQILDMLAEWPFALDEDVKEDSSESEEEPESEDDEDAKPQHESLRKEKPKKKENRDPLHLLAKKIPAGLKIHVLDIWVDEAEKVGMLDFEGDEEALKIVQRIIEKIEELEQRTVSPAIRVRSKDSLADERLPGNDKQPVEEKEDEGWGGFDN
;
A
#
# COMPACT_ATOMS: atom_id res chain seq x y z
N MET A 1 -5.63 27.03 -7.96
CA MET A 1 -6.28 26.86 -6.64
C MET A 1 -5.36 27.46 -5.59
N ALA A 2 -5.89 28.25 -4.64
CA ALA A 2 -5.06 28.85 -3.59
C ALA A 2 -4.46 27.74 -2.70
N SER A 3 -3.15 27.79 -2.45
CA SER A 3 -2.48 26.86 -1.53
C SER A 3 -3.06 27.06 -0.13
N GLN A 4 -3.56 26.00 0.49
CA GLN A 4 -4.00 26.07 1.89
C GLN A 4 -2.79 26.44 2.78
N ASN A 5 -2.99 27.37 3.71
CA ASN A 5 -1.94 27.77 4.64
C ASN A 5 -1.85 26.73 5.77
N MET A 6 -0.81 25.90 5.74
CA MET A 6 -0.59 24.81 6.70
C MET A 6 0.72 25.05 7.47
N PRO A 7 0.75 26.00 8.42
CA PRO A 7 1.98 26.44 9.09
C PRO A 7 2.64 25.34 9.93
N PHE A 8 1.86 24.36 10.40
CA PHE A 8 2.35 23.23 11.20
C PHE A 8 3.23 22.24 10.42
N ILE A 9 3.22 22.24 9.07
CA ILE A 9 3.99 21.28 8.28
C ILE A 9 5.49 21.41 8.55
N LYS A 10 6.01 22.63 8.66
CA LYS A 10 7.44 22.85 8.98
C LYS A 10 7.80 22.33 10.37
N ASN A 11 6.86 22.39 11.31
CA ASN A 11 7.05 21.94 12.69
C ASN A 11 7.08 20.41 12.81
N LEU A 12 6.51 19.66 11.85
CA LEU A 12 6.62 18.20 11.78
C LEU A 12 8.07 17.74 11.58
N ALA A 13 8.90 18.54 10.92
CA ALA A 13 10.32 18.25 10.68
C ALA A 13 11.26 18.87 11.74
N SER A 14 10.71 19.45 12.82
CA SER A 14 11.52 20.04 13.89
C SER A 14 12.40 19.00 14.59
N SER A 15 13.60 19.40 15.04
CA SER A 15 14.45 18.56 15.89
C SER A 15 13.84 18.33 17.27
N ASP A 16 13.03 19.27 17.77
CA ASP A 16 12.36 19.14 19.07
C ASP A 16 11.13 18.22 18.98
N SER A 17 11.20 17.11 19.70
CA SER A 17 10.11 16.13 19.82
C SER A 17 8.78 16.71 20.32
N LYS A 18 8.81 17.74 21.19
CA LYS A 18 7.59 18.39 21.71
C LYS A 18 6.90 19.20 20.62
N ILE A 19 7.68 19.93 19.83
CA ILE A 19 7.19 20.71 18.69
C ILE A 19 6.56 19.76 17.65
N ARG A 20 7.22 18.64 17.34
CA ARG A 20 6.67 17.63 16.41
C ARG A 20 5.35 17.05 16.92
N LYS A 21 5.26 16.69 18.20
CA LYS A 21 4.02 16.16 18.81
C LYS A 21 2.87 17.17 18.71
N SER A 22 3.12 18.44 19.06
CA SER A 22 2.11 19.49 18.95
C SER A 22 1.67 19.74 17.50
N ALA A 23 2.62 19.66 16.55
CA ALA A 23 2.31 19.76 15.12
C ALA A 23 1.46 18.58 14.63
N LEU A 24 1.71 17.37 15.11
CA LEU A 24 0.92 16.18 14.79
C LEU A 24 -0.51 16.28 15.35
N THR A 25 -0.67 16.75 16.59
CA THR A 25 -2.02 17.03 17.14
C THR A 25 -2.75 18.09 16.32
N SER A 26 -2.04 19.14 15.88
CA SER A 26 -2.62 20.18 15.02
C SER A 26 -3.06 19.61 13.67
N LEU A 27 -2.27 18.70 13.09
CA LEU A 27 -2.61 17.97 11.87
C LEU A 27 -3.86 17.11 12.06
N GLN A 28 -3.96 16.37 13.16
CA GLN A 28 -5.13 15.54 13.46
C GLN A 28 -6.41 16.38 13.51
N THR A 29 -6.37 17.52 14.21
CA THR A 29 -7.51 18.46 14.24
C THR A 29 -7.83 18.98 12.83
N PHE A 30 -6.82 19.36 12.06
CA PHE A 30 -6.98 19.84 10.68
C PHE A 30 -7.62 18.79 9.75
N LEU A 31 -7.19 17.53 9.82
CA LEU A 31 -7.72 16.43 9.01
C LEU A 31 -9.13 15.98 9.44
N SER A 32 -9.46 16.12 10.73
CA SER A 32 -10.81 15.81 11.24
C SER A 32 -11.89 16.81 10.74
N ALA A 33 -11.48 18.01 10.34
CA ALA A 33 -12.39 19.03 9.82
C ALA A 33 -12.83 18.67 8.39
N LYS A 34 -14.02 18.06 8.26
CA LYS A 34 -14.53 17.54 6.97
C LYS A 34 -14.40 18.53 5.80
N HIS A 35 -14.84 19.77 5.97
CA HIS A 35 -14.78 20.78 4.91
C HIS A 35 -13.35 21.10 4.41
N ILE A 36 -12.34 20.89 5.25
CA ILE A 36 -10.93 21.06 4.89
C ILE A 36 -10.44 19.81 4.18
N ALA A 37 -10.58 18.64 4.81
CA ALA A 37 -10.01 17.40 4.31
C ALA A 37 -10.57 16.98 2.94
N THR A 38 -11.82 17.31 2.62
CA THR A 38 -12.44 17.02 1.32
C THR A 38 -11.97 17.93 0.19
N THR A 39 -11.38 19.08 0.53
CA THR A 39 -10.91 20.08 -0.44
C THR A 39 -9.39 20.10 -0.61
N LEU A 40 -8.67 19.19 0.06
CA LEU A 40 -7.22 19.06 -0.08
C LEU A 40 -6.85 18.66 -1.50
N SER A 41 -6.01 19.48 -2.12
CA SER A 41 -5.48 19.17 -3.44
C SER A 41 -4.38 18.10 -3.35
N PRO A 42 -4.08 17.39 -4.46
CA PRO A 42 -2.97 16.44 -4.51
C PRO A 42 -1.64 17.00 -3.97
N ILE A 43 -1.34 18.27 -4.28
CA ILE A 43 -0.10 18.92 -3.83
C ILE A 43 -0.11 19.23 -2.33
N ASP A 44 -1.28 19.52 -1.74
CA ASP A 44 -1.40 19.72 -0.29
C ASP A 44 -1.14 18.42 0.45
N ILE A 45 -1.71 17.31 -0.04
CA ILE A 45 -1.50 15.97 0.51
C ILE A 45 -0.01 15.58 0.43
N LEU A 46 0.66 15.85 -0.69
CA LEU A 46 2.10 15.58 -0.83
C LEU A 46 2.95 16.43 0.13
N LYS A 47 2.60 17.69 0.38
CA LYS A 47 3.28 18.52 1.38
C LYS A 47 3.10 17.94 2.79
N LEU A 48 1.89 17.49 3.12
CA LEU A 48 1.56 16.89 4.41
C LEU A 48 2.35 15.59 4.63
N TRP A 49 2.29 14.66 3.67
CA TRP A 49 3.03 13.40 3.76
C TRP A 49 4.55 13.58 3.76
N LYS A 50 5.08 14.59 3.06
CA LYS A 50 6.50 14.96 3.19
C LYS A 50 6.82 15.41 4.61
N GLY A 51 5.98 16.22 5.24
CA GLY A 51 6.13 16.60 6.65
C GLY A 51 6.10 15.39 7.59
N LEU A 52 5.16 14.47 7.40
CA LEU A 52 5.04 13.23 8.18
C LEU A 52 6.24 12.29 7.99
N PHE A 53 6.74 12.18 6.76
CA PHE A 53 7.96 11.43 6.44
C PHE A 53 9.14 11.94 7.27
N TYR A 54 9.35 13.26 7.31
CA TYR A 54 10.41 13.85 8.13
C TYR A 54 10.14 13.77 9.64
N ALA A 55 8.88 13.73 10.08
CA ALA A 55 8.57 13.44 11.48
C ALA A 55 9.04 12.04 11.90
N MET A 56 8.84 11.03 11.04
CA MET A 56 9.39 9.67 11.21
C MET A 56 10.91 9.66 11.11
N TRP A 57 11.47 10.40 10.14
CA TRP A 57 12.92 10.54 9.95
C TRP A 57 13.63 11.02 11.22
N MET A 58 13.07 12.02 11.92
CA MET A 58 13.62 12.60 13.14
C MET A 58 13.30 11.80 14.42
N CYS A 59 12.61 10.66 14.30
CA CYS A 59 12.28 9.81 15.44
C CYS A 59 13.33 8.70 15.59
N ASP A 60 14.20 8.81 16.60
CA ASP A 60 15.35 7.90 16.77
C ASP A 60 15.20 6.87 17.90
N ARG A 61 14.15 6.99 18.72
CA ARG A 61 13.90 6.05 19.82
C ARG A 61 12.90 4.98 19.39
N ALA A 62 13.20 3.71 19.65
CA ALA A 62 12.42 2.55 19.20
C ALA A 62 10.92 2.62 19.57
N ILE A 63 10.59 2.80 20.86
CA ILE A 63 9.17 2.86 21.28
C ILE A 63 8.44 4.05 20.63
N PRO A 64 8.98 5.29 20.64
CA PRO A 64 8.40 6.39 19.87
C PRO A 64 8.25 6.14 18.36
N GLN A 65 9.14 5.38 17.71
CA GLN A 65 8.98 5.02 16.30
C GLN A 65 7.76 4.12 16.09
N GLN A 66 7.57 3.12 16.95
CA GLN A 66 6.40 2.23 16.89
C GLN A 66 5.09 2.98 17.10
N THR A 67 5.05 3.84 18.14
CA THR A 67 3.88 4.69 18.41
C THR A 67 3.59 5.62 17.24
N LEU A 68 4.62 6.31 16.72
CA LEU A 68 4.43 7.24 15.60
C LEU A 68 3.96 6.49 14.34
N ALA A 69 4.52 5.32 14.02
CA ALA A 69 4.09 4.53 12.87
C ALA A 69 2.59 4.16 12.95
N GLN A 70 2.12 3.82 14.16
CA GLN A 70 0.70 3.56 14.41
C GLN A 70 -0.14 4.84 14.27
N GLU A 71 0.27 5.93 14.91
CA GLU A 71 -0.44 7.22 14.84
C GLU A 71 -0.58 7.74 13.41
N LEU A 72 0.46 7.57 12.57
CA LEU A 72 0.42 7.98 11.16
C LEU A 72 -0.50 7.08 10.32
N ALA A 73 -0.52 5.78 10.58
CA ALA A 73 -1.42 4.85 9.91
C ALA A 73 -2.89 5.11 10.28
N ASP A 74 -3.15 5.43 11.55
CA ASP A 74 -4.50 5.66 12.06
C ASP A 74 -5.11 7.00 11.59
N LEU A 75 -4.32 7.88 10.95
CA LEU A 75 -4.84 9.09 10.30
C LEU A 75 -5.91 8.78 9.25
N ILE A 76 -5.92 7.57 8.69
CA ILE A 76 -6.98 7.12 7.76
C ILE A 76 -8.38 7.14 8.39
N TYR A 77 -8.49 6.93 9.71
CA TYR A 77 -9.78 6.81 10.40
C TYR A 77 -10.38 8.16 10.79
N ILE A 78 -9.57 9.22 10.91
CA ILE A 78 -10.07 10.56 11.22
C ILE A 78 -10.49 11.34 9.97
N LEU A 79 -10.18 10.82 8.78
CA LEU A 79 -10.49 11.46 7.51
C LEU A 79 -11.95 11.21 7.10
N PRO A 80 -12.58 12.17 6.39
CA PRO A 80 -13.79 11.89 5.62
C PRO A 80 -13.55 10.77 4.62
N ARG A 81 -14.59 9.96 4.35
CA ARG A 81 -14.52 8.78 3.48
C ARG A 81 -13.94 9.11 2.11
N GLU A 82 -14.35 10.23 1.53
CA GLU A 82 -13.95 10.73 0.23
C GLU A 82 -12.47 11.17 0.17
N SER A 83 -11.85 11.46 1.32
CA SER A 83 -10.46 11.92 1.41
C SER A 83 -9.45 10.79 1.61
N VAL A 84 -9.91 9.58 1.95
CA VAL A 84 -9.04 8.43 2.26
C VAL A 84 -8.21 8.01 1.04
N VAL A 85 -8.83 7.88 -0.13
CA VAL A 85 -8.12 7.44 -1.34
C VAL A 85 -7.05 8.46 -1.77
N PRO A 86 -7.35 9.77 -1.91
CA PRO A 86 -6.32 10.77 -2.17
C PRO A 86 -5.19 10.76 -1.12
N TRP A 87 -5.54 10.58 0.16
CA TRP A 87 -4.58 10.52 1.24
C TRP A 87 -3.62 9.34 1.11
N LEU A 88 -4.12 8.13 0.82
CA LEU A 88 -3.30 6.94 0.60
C LEU A 88 -2.46 7.04 -0.68
N ARG A 89 -2.98 7.64 -1.76
CA ARG A 89 -2.16 7.91 -2.95
C ARG A 89 -0.99 8.83 -2.62
N GLY A 90 -1.22 9.85 -1.79
CA GLY A 90 -0.16 10.73 -1.29
C GLY A 90 0.91 10.00 -0.46
N PHE A 91 0.50 9.01 0.34
CA PHE A 91 1.43 8.14 1.07
C PHE A 91 2.32 7.37 0.11
N TRP A 92 1.73 6.61 -0.81
CA TRP A 92 2.48 5.76 -1.74
C TRP A 92 3.38 6.57 -2.68
N ALA A 93 2.92 7.74 -3.15
CA ALA A 93 3.72 8.66 -3.93
C ALA A 93 4.93 9.19 -3.14
N THR A 94 4.74 9.53 -1.86
CA THR A 94 5.83 9.99 -0.99
C THR A 94 6.81 8.87 -0.70
N MET A 95 6.33 7.68 -0.32
CA MET A 95 7.21 6.53 -0.06
C MET A 95 7.98 6.12 -1.31
N SER A 96 7.34 6.10 -2.48
CA SER A 96 8.01 5.76 -3.74
C SER A 96 9.10 6.76 -4.11
N ARG A 97 8.85 8.06 -3.93
CA ARG A 97 9.85 9.11 -4.21
C ARG A 97 11.05 9.03 -3.26
N GLU A 98 10.81 8.83 -1.97
CA GLU A 98 11.86 8.94 -0.95
C GLU A 98 12.60 7.61 -0.69
N TRP A 99 12.06 6.45 -1.09
CA TRP A 99 12.54 5.12 -0.68
C TRP A 99 14.05 4.91 -0.83
N THR A 100 14.61 5.30 -1.98
CA THR A 100 16.01 5.08 -2.33
C THR A 100 16.96 6.03 -1.59
N SER A 101 16.43 7.11 -1.00
CA SER A 101 17.18 8.05 -0.17
C SER A 101 17.30 7.62 1.30
N ILE A 102 16.52 6.61 1.72
CA ILE A 102 16.52 6.10 3.08
C ILE A 102 17.77 5.25 3.28
N ASP A 103 18.65 5.66 4.18
CA ASP A 103 19.82 4.88 4.54
C ASP A 103 19.45 3.65 5.39
N VAL A 104 20.35 2.68 5.43
CA VAL A 104 20.14 1.39 6.08
C VAL A 104 19.78 1.52 7.56
N LEU A 105 20.35 2.49 8.29
CA LEU A 105 20.09 2.69 9.72
C LEU A 105 18.69 3.23 10.01
N ARG A 106 18.03 3.82 9.00
CA ARG A 106 16.67 4.37 9.11
C ARG A 106 15.61 3.48 8.47
N MET A 107 16.02 2.48 7.69
CA MET A 107 15.09 1.67 6.91
C MET A 107 14.03 0.99 7.78
N GLU A 108 14.41 0.39 8.92
CA GLU A 108 13.51 -0.40 9.78
C GLU A 108 12.22 0.33 10.17
N LYS A 109 12.31 1.60 10.61
CA LYS A 109 11.13 2.39 11.00
C LYS A 109 10.22 2.75 9.82
N PHE A 110 10.78 2.85 8.61
CA PHE A 110 9.98 3.08 7.40
C PHE A 110 9.34 1.78 6.89
N LEU A 111 10.02 0.63 7.03
CA LEU A 111 9.41 -0.69 6.80
C LEU A 111 8.21 -0.89 7.74
N LEU A 112 8.36 -0.54 9.02
CA LEU A 112 7.28 -0.58 10.00
C LEU A 112 6.13 0.37 9.63
N LEU A 113 6.43 1.60 9.19
CA LEU A 113 5.41 2.55 8.75
C LEU A 113 4.58 1.99 7.59
N VAL A 114 5.22 1.45 6.55
CA VAL A 114 4.50 0.80 5.42
C VAL A 114 3.63 -0.32 5.93
N ARG A 115 4.15 -1.17 6.83
CA ARG A 115 3.38 -2.26 7.42
C ARG A 115 2.14 -1.77 8.16
N ARG A 116 2.26 -0.73 8.98
CA ARG A 116 1.11 -0.14 9.70
C ARG A 116 0.08 0.49 8.76
N VAL A 117 0.52 1.18 7.71
CA VAL A 117 -0.40 1.79 6.72
C VAL A 117 -1.14 0.71 5.90
N VAL A 118 -0.46 -0.36 5.49
CA VAL A 118 -1.10 -1.50 4.80
C VAL A 118 -2.13 -2.16 5.72
N GLY A 119 -1.76 -2.49 6.96
CA GLY A 119 -2.69 -3.09 7.93
C GLY A 119 -3.89 -2.19 8.26
N ALA A 120 -3.67 -0.88 8.40
CA ALA A 120 -4.76 0.09 8.62
C ALA A 120 -5.70 0.17 7.39
N SER A 121 -5.14 0.11 6.18
CA SER A 121 -5.89 0.08 4.92
C SER A 121 -6.76 -1.17 4.82
N PHE A 122 -6.22 -2.34 5.14
CA PHE A 122 -7.00 -3.58 5.15
C PHE A 122 -8.12 -3.57 6.20
N ARG A 123 -7.84 -3.09 7.41
CA ARG A 123 -8.87 -2.93 8.45
C ARG A 123 -9.95 -1.93 8.01
N TRP A 124 -9.57 -0.86 7.31
CA TRP A 124 -10.52 0.13 6.81
C TRP A 124 -11.52 -0.46 5.79
N MET A 125 -11.15 -1.53 5.06
CA MET A 125 -12.06 -2.24 4.15
C MET A 125 -13.30 -2.82 4.87
N LYS A 126 -13.21 -3.15 6.16
CA LYS A 126 -14.34 -3.66 6.95
C LYS A 126 -15.42 -2.63 7.27
N GLY A 127 -15.24 -1.39 6.85
CA GLY A 127 -16.19 -0.32 7.18
C GLY A 127 -15.95 0.33 8.55
N ALA A 128 -15.02 -0.18 9.36
CA ALA A 128 -14.64 0.40 10.65
C ALA A 128 -14.32 1.89 10.48
N GLN A 129 -15.09 2.73 11.18
CA GLN A 129 -14.87 4.18 11.23
C GLN A 129 -13.98 4.55 12.42
N ASP A 130 -13.98 3.73 13.47
CA ASP A 130 -13.11 3.89 14.62
C ASP A 130 -12.03 2.80 14.57
N GLY A 131 -10.76 3.18 14.43
CA GLY A 131 -9.58 2.28 14.44
C GLY A 131 -9.34 1.53 15.76
N ARG A 132 -10.39 1.28 16.54
CA ARG A 132 -10.41 0.50 17.79
C ARG A 132 -11.41 -0.65 17.66
N GLU A 133 -11.06 -1.64 16.87
CA GLU A 133 -11.44 -3.01 17.22
C GLU A 133 -10.21 -3.61 17.88
N ASP A 134 -10.35 -3.95 19.16
CA ASP A 134 -9.28 -4.41 20.03
C ASP A 134 -8.52 -5.57 19.40
N VAL A 135 -7.20 -5.44 19.29
CA VAL A 135 -6.26 -6.49 18.85
C VAL A 135 -6.22 -7.67 19.85
N SER A 136 -7.16 -7.76 20.80
CA SER A 136 -7.26 -8.82 21.81
C SER A 136 -8.12 -10.01 21.39
N ALA A 137 -8.74 -10.01 20.21
CA ALA A 137 -9.60 -11.13 19.78
C ALA A 137 -8.83 -12.38 19.32
N ALA A 138 -7.51 -12.29 19.07
CA ALA A 138 -6.70 -13.42 18.61
C ALA A 138 -6.32 -14.44 19.71
N THR A 139 -6.87 -14.35 20.94
CA THR A 139 -6.56 -15.33 22.01
C THR A 139 -7.78 -15.72 22.87
N ALA A 140 -9.00 -15.63 22.33
CA ALA A 140 -10.19 -16.12 23.03
C ALA A 140 -10.59 -17.51 22.53
N THR A 141 -10.17 -18.51 23.30
CA THR A 141 -10.55 -19.93 23.20
C THR A 141 -12.07 -20.09 23.03
N LYS A 142 -12.47 -20.90 22.05
CA LYS A 142 -13.85 -21.36 21.78
C LYS A 142 -14.66 -21.59 23.05
N THR A 143 -15.71 -20.80 23.27
CA THR A 143 -16.89 -21.26 24.03
C THR A 143 -18.14 -21.09 23.18
N LYS A 144 -18.57 -22.21 22.60
CA LYS A 144 -19.76 -22.37 21.78
C LYS A 144 -20.99 -22.19 22.68
N LYS A 145 -21.83 -21.19 22.42
CA LYS A 145 -23.21 -21.20 22.92
C LYS A 145 -24.16 -20.80 21.81
N GLY A 146 -24.96 -21.79 21.41
CA GLY A 146 -25.94 -21.70 20.33
C GLY A 146 -26.98 -20.61 20.59
N GLY A 147 -27.18 -19.79 19.57
CA GLY A 147 -28.26 -18.82 19.49
C GLY A 147 -28.78 -18.80 18.06
N LYS A 148 -29.98 -19.34 17.88
CA LYS A 148 -30.75 -19.40 16.63
C LYS A 148 -31.08 -17.97 16.14
N LYS A 149 -30.59 -17.58 14.95
CA LYS A 149 -31.05 -16.43 14.15
C LYS A 149 -31.09 -16.95 12.70
N GLY A 150 -32.23 -16.93 12.00
CA GLY A 150 -32.99 -15.76 11.62
C GLY A 150 -32.51 -15.37 10.22
N SER A 151 -33.17 -15.88 9.18
CA SER A 151 -32.82 -15.69 7.76
C SER A 151 -33.03 -14.24 7.31
N GLY A 152 -32.10 -13.37 7.68
CA GLY A 152 -31.89 -12.07 7.03
C GLY A 152 -30.55 -12.14 6.32
N LYS A 153 -30.49 -11.71 5.06
CA LYS A 153 -29.27 -11.64 4.24
C LYS A 153 -28.18 -10.93 5.05
N GLU A 154 -27.24 -11.68 5.61
CA GLU A 154 -26.15 -11.14 6.44
C GLU A 154 -25.40 -10.10 5.61
N LYS A 155 -25.28 -8.88 6.14
CA LYS A 155 -24.44 -7.86 5.52
C LYS A 155 -23.00 -8.35 5.67
N SER A 156 -22.29 -8.47 4.56
CA SER A 156 -20.86 -8.79 4.55
C SER A 156 -20.11 -7.87 5.51
N ALA A 157 -19.11 -8.43 6.21
CA ALA A 157 -18.21 -7.67 7.06
C ALA A 157 -17.34 -6.68 6.27
N TRP A 158 -17.31 -6.78 4.94
CA TRP A 158 -16.48 -5.99 4.04
C TRP A 158 -17.31 -4.97 3.25
N ASP A 159 -16.90 -3.70 3.25
CA ASP A 159 -17.48 -2.64 2.40
C ASP A 159 -16.86 -2.76 1.01
N ALA A 160 -17.62 -3.32 0.06
CA ALA A 160 -17.17 -3.59 -1.31
C ALA A 160 -16.48 -2.38 -1.99
N LYS A 161 -17.00 -1.15 -1.78
CA LYS A 161 -16.38 0.04 -2.37
C LYS A 161 -15.01 0.33 -1.76
N ARG A 162 -14.86 0.10 -0.45
CA ARG A 162 -13.57 0.29 0.24
C ARG A 162 -12.58 -0.80 -0.20
N VAL A 163 -13.05 -2.03 -0.34
CA VAL A 163 -12.26 -3.14 -0.89
C VAL A 163 -11.71 -2.77 -2.26
N ASP A 164 -12.57 -2.37 -3.19
CA ASP A 164 -12.14 -1.97 -4.54
C ASP A 164 -11.08 -0.86 -4.50
N GLN A 165 -11.32 0.18 -3.69
CA GLN A 165 -10.39 1.30 -3.55
C GLN A 165 -9.01 0.89 -3.01
N ILE A 166 -8.95 -0.04 -2.05
CA ILE A 166 -7.68 -0.50 -1.50
C ILE A 166 -6.97 -1.46 -2.46
N LEU A 167 -7.70 -2.34 -3.14
CA LEU A 167 -7.12 -3.24 -4.14
C LEU A 167 -6.61 -2.48 -5.37
N ASP A 168 -7.34 -1.47 -5.83
CA ASP A 168 -6.89 -0.56 -6.88
C ASP A 168 -5.61 0.16 -6.44
N MET A 169 -5.52 0.59 -5.18
CA MET A 169 -4.31 1.20 -4.63
C MET A 169 -3.10 0.24 -4.66
N LEU A 170 -3.30 -1.03 -4.30
CA LEU A 170 -2.24 -2.03 -4.34
C LEU A 170 -1.79 -2.29 -5.79
N ALA A 171 -2.73 -2.36 -6.73
CA ALA A 171 -2.45 -2.52 -8.15
C ALA A 171 -1.74 -1.30 -8.77
N GLU A 172 -2.11 -0.08 -8.36
CA GLU A 172 -1.50 1.18 -8.83
C GLU A 172 -0.06 1.37 -8.32
N TRP A 173 0.31 0.77 -7.20
CA TRP A 173 1.57 1.03 -6.50
C TRP A 173 2.43 -0.23 -6.30
N PRO A 174 2.36 -0.96 -5.16
CA PRO A 174 3.32 -2.03 -4.90
C PRO A 174 3.22 -3.19 -5.91
N PHE A 175 2.06 -3.41 -6.53
CA PHE A 175 1.87 -4.47 -7.53
C PHE A 175 1.77 -3.95 -8.97
N ALA A 176 2.09 -2.66 -9.19
CA ALA A 176 2.15 -2.10 -10.53
C ALA A 176 3.23 -2.79 -11.37
N LEU A 177 2.98 -2.92 -12.67
CA LEU A 177 3.93 -3.52 -13.60
C LEU A 177 5.03 -2.54 -13.98
N ASP A 178 6.20 -3.07 -14.31
CA ASP A 178 7.37 -2.25 -14.62
C ASP A 178 7.20 -1.43 -15.93
N GLU A 179 6.28 -1.85 -16.81
CA GLU A 179 5.98 -1.19 -18.08
C GLU A 179 5.06 0.03 -17.94
N ASP A 180 4.28 0.13 -16.86
CA ASP A 180 3.43 1.30 -16.59
C ASP A 180 4.24 2.55 -16.20
N VAL A 181 5.54 2.36 -15.97
CA VAL A 181 6.52 3.35 -15.50
C VAL A 181 7.46 3.84 -16.63
N LYS A 182 7.29 3.37 -17.89
CA LYS A 182 8.17 3.78 -19.00
C LYS A 182 7.81 5.17 -19.56
N GLU A 183 8.70 6.12 -19.26
CA GLU A 183 9.19 7.25 -20.07
C GLU A 183 8.18 8.21 -20.73
N ASP A 184 7.88 9.32 -20.03
CA ASP A 184 8.00 10.66 -20.64
C ASP A 184 9.38 11.20 -20.24
N SER A 185 10.44 10.62 -20.81
CA SER A 185 11.78 11.21 -20.82
C SER A 185 12.07 11.74 -22.22
N SER A 186 11.31 12.76 -22.61
CA SER A 186 11.64 13.63 -23.73
C SER A 186 11.37 15.09 -23.34
N GLU A 187 11.92 15.53 -22.21
CA GLU A 187 12.36 16.91 -22.11
C GLU A 187 13.85 16.87 -22.42
N SER A 188 14.17 16.88 -23.71
CA SER A 188 15.48 17.32 -24.18
C SER A 188 15.71 18.71 -23.60
N GLU A 189 16.84 18.90 -22.95
CA GLU A 189 17.40 20.21 -22.67
C GLU A 189 17.53 20.96 -24.00
N GLU A 190 16.60 21.85 -24.31
CA GLU A 190 16.77 22.83 -25.38
C GLU A 190 17.70 23.92 -24.85
N GLU A 191 18.99 23.78 -25.11
CA GLU A 191 19.86 24.95 -25.18
C GLU A 191 19.42 25.83 -26.35
N PRO A 192 19.35 27.17 -26.20
CA PRO A 192 19.01 28.04 -27.30
C PRO A 192 20.23 28.22 -28.21
N GLU A 193 20.28 27.50 -29.33
CA GLU A 193 21.17 27.84 -30.44
C GLU A 193 20.53 28.91 -31.33
N SER A 194 21.36 29.88 -31.69
CA SER A 194 21.10 31.07 -32.50
C SER A 194 20.62 30.76 -33.92
N GLU A 195 19.70 31.58 -34.41
CA GLU A 195 19.30 31.70 -35.81
C GLU A 195 20.51 32.08 -36.70
N ASP A 196 20.71 31.37 -37.81
CA ASP A 196 20.94 31.95 -39.16
C ASP A 196 21.09 30.85 -40.25
N ASP A 197 20.14 30.90 -41.19
CA ASP A 197 20.13 30.64 -42.65
C ASP A 197 20.48 29.30 -43.37
N GLU A 198 19.48 28.92 -44.18
CA GLU A 198 19.44 28.47 -45.60
C GLU A 198 19.83 27.05 -46.10
N ASP A 199 18.85 26.51 -46.87
CA ASP A 199 18.89 25.58 -48.02
C ASP A 199 19.05 24.05 -47.87
N ALA A 200 17.93 23.31 -48.06
CA ALA A 200 17.67 22.35 -49.16
C ALA A 200 16.57 21.29 -48.83
N LYS A 201 15.65 21.06 -49.77
CA LYS A 201 14.50 20.10 -49.74
C LYS A 201 14.92 18.62 -50.09
N PRO A 202 13.99 17.64 -50.26
CA PRO A 202 13.25 16.88 -49.24
C PRO A 202 13.36 15.35 -49.48
N GLN A 203 13.30 14.47 -48.46
CA GLN A 203 13.10 13.03 -48.69
C GLN A 203 12.09 12.39 -47.72
N HIS A 204 10.90 12.18 -48.29
CA HIS A 204 9.94 11.09 -48.10
C HIS A 204 10.11 10.18 -46.86
N GLU A 205 9.37 10.48 -45.78
CA GLU A 205 9.11 9.52 -44.70
C GLU A 205 7.61 9.23 -44.59
N SER A 206 7.29 7.94 -44.70
CA SER A 206 5.92 7.42 -44.77
C SER A 206 5.13 7.74 -43.52
N LEU A 207 3.96 8.37 -43.72
CA LEU A 207 2.90 8.55 -42.73
C LEU A 207 2.46 7.21 -42.12
N ARG A 208 3.14 6.76 -41.06
CA ARG A 208 2.59 5.77 -40.14
C ARG A 208 1.60 6.51 -39.25
N LYS A 209 0.31 6.47 -39.61
CA LYS A 209 -0.79 6.94 -38.77
C LYS A 209 -0.78 6.15 -37.46
N GLU A 210 -0.13 6.68 -36.43
CA GLU A 210 -0.33 6.19 -35.08
C GLU A 210 -1.76 6.50 -34.67
N LYS A 211 -2.51 5.45 -34.31
CA LYS A 211 -3.85 5.61 -33.76
C LYS A 211 -3.73 6.35 -32.42
N PRO A 212 -4.58 7.35 -32.14
CA PRO A 212 -4.53 8.04 -30.86
C PRO A 212 -4.86 7.02 -29.76
N LYS A 213 -3.85 6.70 -28.93
CA LYS A 213 -4.07 5.94 -27.70
C LYS A 213 -5.03 6.76 -26.84
N LYS A 214 -6.11 6.13 -26.36
CA LYS A 214 -6.99 6.71 -25.35
C LYS A 214 -6.10 7.26 -24.23
N LYS A 215 -6.14 8.58 -24.00
CA LYS A 215 -5.60 9.18 -22.77
C LYS A 215 -6.38 8.58 -21.61
N GLU A 216 -5.86 7.49 -21.04
CA GLU A 216 -6.28 7.08 -19.71
C GLU A 216 -6.03 8.26 -18.79
N ASN A 217 -7.06 8.64 -18.06
CA ASN A 217 -7.04 9.74 -17.10
C ASN A 217 -6.18 9.29 -15.90
N ARG A 218 -4.85 9.26 -16.08
CA ARG A 218 -3.91 8.87 -15.03
C ARG A 218 -3.93 9.90 -13.90
N ASP A 219 -4.03 9.43 -12.66
CA ASP A 219 -4.06 10.29 -11.48
C ASP A 219 -2.81 11.19 -11.45
N PRO A 220 -2.95 12.52 -11.26
CA PRO A 220 -1.82 13.44 -11.15
C PRO A 220 -0.74 13.01 -10.13
N LEU A 221 -1.11 12.27 -9.08
CA LEU A 221 -0.16 11.76 -8.09
C LEU A 221 0.70 10.62 -8.62
N HIS A 222 0.16 9.80 -9.52
CA HIS A 222 0.90 8.72 -10.17
C HIS A 222 1.94 9.29 -11.13
N LEU A 223 1.60 10.36 -11.85
CA LEU A 223 2.52 11.07 -12.75
C LEU A 223 3.71 11.74 -12.03
N LEU A 224 3.56 12.06 -10.74
CA LEU A 224 4.63 12.63 -9.93
C LEU A 224 5.60 11.58 -9.37
N ALA A 225 5.20 10.31 -9.30
CA ALA A 225 6.07 9.22 -8.90
C ALA A 225 6.83 8.69 -10.11
N LYS A 226 8.01 9.27 -10.37
CA LYS A 226 8.88 8.93 -11.51
C LYS A 226 9.12 7.43 -11.73
N LYS A 227 9.20 6.65 -10.64
CA LYS A 227 9.35 5.18 -10.66
C LYS A 227 9.03 4.58 -9.29
N ILE A 228 8.36 3.43 -9.26
CA ILE A 228 8.09 2.68 -8.03
C ILE A 228 9.35 1.83 -7.68
N PRO A 229 10.01 2.05 -6.54
CA PRO A 229 11.24 1.35 -6.19
C PRO A 229 11.03 -0.14 -5.93
N ALA A 230 11.92 -0.99 -6.45
CA ALA A 230 11.82 -2.44 -6.26
C ALA A 230 11.78 -2.86 -4.78
N GLY A 231 12.57 -2.21 -3.93
CA GLY A 231 12.58 -2.49 -2.49
C GLY A 231 11.24 -2.24 -1.79
N LEU A 232 10.45 -1.26 -2.27
CA LEU A 232 9.11 -1.01 -1.76
C LEU A 232 8.14 -2.13 -2.16
N LYS A 233 8.21 -2.58 -3.43
CA LYS A 233 7.41 -3.72 -3.93
C LYS A 233 7.71 -5.00 -3.14
N ILE A 234 9.01 -5.33 -3.01
CA ILE A 234 9.50 -6.49 -2.25
C ILE A 234 9.01 -6.45 -0.80
N HIS A 235 9.11 -5.30 -0.14
CA HIS A 235 8.64 -5.18 1.25
C HIS A 235 7.12 -5.42 1.36
N VAL A 236 6.31 -4.93 0.43
CA VAL A 236 4.87 -5.19 0.46
C VAL A 236 4.56 -6.67 0.20
N LEU A 237 5.29 -7.31 -0.70
CA LEU A 237 5.21 -8.77 -0.92
C LEU A 237 5.57 -9.55 0.36
N ASP A 238 6.54 -9.08 1.14
CA ASP A 238 6.97 -9.72 2.39
C ASP A 238 5.95 -9.63 3.53
N ILE A 239 4.96 -8.73 3.46
CA ILE A 239 4.08 -8.43 4.60
C ILE A 239 2.58 -8.58 4.32
N TRP A 240 2.15 -8.68 3.06
CA TRP A 240 0.72 -8.58 2.75
C TRP A 240 -0.09 -9.73 3.38
N VAL A 241 0.45 -10.96 3.38
CA VAL A 241 -0.21 -12.12 4.00
C VAL A 241 -0.37 -11.90 5.51
N ASP A 242 0.69 -11.43 6.20
CA ASP A 242 0.63 -11.13 7.63
C ASP A 242 -0.42 -10.06 7.97
N GLU A 243 -0.48 -8.99 7.19
CA GLU A 243 -1.44 -7.90 7.45
C GLU A 243 -2.87 -8.31 7.09
N ALA A 244 -3.04 -9.19 6.09
CA ALA A 244 -4.33 -9.79 5.74
C ALA A 244 -4.83 -10.74 6.86
N GLU A 245 -3.96 -11.59 7.40
CA GLU A 245 -4.26 -12.48 8.52
C GLU A 245 -4.70 -11.70 9.77
N LYS A 246 -4.00 -10.61 10.12
CA LYS A 246 -4.33 -9.77 11.28
C LYS A 246 -5.73 -9.17 11.25
N VAL A 247 -6.32 -9.03 10.06
CA VAL A 247 -7.68 -8.54 9.90
C VAL A 247 -8.67 -9.68 9.64
N GLY A 248 -8.29 -10.93 9.85
CA GLY A 248 -9.15 -12.11 9.62
C GLY A 248 -9.51 -12.32 8.15
N MET A 249 -8.69 -11.82 7.21
CA MET A 249 -8.95 -12.01 5.78
C MET A 249 -8.62 -13.44 5.32
N LEU A 250 -7.84 -14.18 6.10
CA LEU A 250 -7.49 -15.58 5.84
C LEU A 250 -8.43 -16.56 6.56
N ASP A 251 -9.41 -16.06 7.33
CA ASP A 251 -10.43 -16.88 8.00
C ASP A 251 -11.53 -17.27 7.00
N PHE A 252 -11.22 -18.18 6.09
CA PHE A 252 -12.13 -18.54 4.97
C PHE A 252 -13.38 -19.32 5.40
N GLU A 253 -13.39 -19.87 6.63
CA GLU A 253 -14.55 -20.61 7.16
C GLU A 253 -15.75 -19.68 7.37
N GLY A 254 -16.65 -19.64 6.39
CA GLY A 254 -17.90 -18.88 6.47
C GLY A 254 -17.80 -17.41 6.02
N ASP A 255 -16.66 -16.97 5.47
CA ASP A 255 -16.48 -15.66 4.86
C ASP A 255 -16.05 -15.78 3.39
N GLU A 256 -17.02 -16.07 2.52
CA GLU A 256 -16.80 -16.13 1.06
C GLU A 256 -16.28 -14.82 0.47
N GLU A 257 -16.55 -13.69 1.12
CA GLU A 257 -16.10 -12.38 0.63
C GLU A 257 -14.61 -12.18 0.93
N ALA A 258 -14.14 -12.56 2.12
CA ALA A 258 -12.72 -12.57 2.45
C ALA A 258 -11.92 -13.43 1.46
N LEU A 259 -12.43 -14.62 1.12
CA LEU A 259 -11.80 -15.49 0.11
C LEU A 259 -11.66 -14.79 -1.26
N LYS A 260 -12.72 -14.10 -1.73
CA LYS A 260 -12.66 -13.35 -3.00
C LYS A 260 -11.66 -12.19 -2.94
N ILE A 261 -11.56 -11.50 -1.80
CA ILE A 261 -10.59 -10.41 -1.62
C ILE A 261 -9.17 -10.97 -1.76
N VAL A 262 -8.86 -12.07 -1.07
CA VAL A 262 -7.55 -12.73 -1.13
C VAL A 262 -7.25 -13.22 -2.54
N GLN A 263 -8.20 -13.86 -3.22
CA GLN A 263 -8.05 -14.29 -4.61
C GLN A 263 -7.71 -13.13 -5.54
N ARG A 264 -8.38 -11.97 -5.41
CA ARG A 264 -8.05 -10.77 -6.20
C ARG A 264 -6.64 -10.24 -5.93
N ILE A 265 -6.13 -10.34 -4.71
CA ILE A 265 -4.74 -9.98 -4.39
C ILE A 265 -3.77 -10.97 -5.03
N ILE A 266 -4.05 -12.27 -4.90
CA ILE A 266 -3.26 -13.36 -5.51
C ILE A 266 -3.15 -13.16 -7.02
N GLU A 267 -4.29 -12.97 -7.72
CA GLU A 267 -4.32 -12.73 -9.17
C GLU A 267 -3.43 -11.56 -9.59
N LYS A 268 -3.39 -10.47 -8.79
CA LYS A 268 -2.53 -9.32 -9.05
C LYS A 268 -1.06 -9.62 -8.84
N ILE A 269 -0.71 -10.42 -7.83
CA ILE A 269 0.67 -10.83 -7.57
C ILE A 269 1.15 -11.84 -8.61
N GLU A 270 0.29 -12.75 -9.07
CA GLU A 270 0.57 -13.67 -10.19
C GLU A 270 0.84 -12.89 -11.48
N GLU A 271 0.02 -11.88 -11.78
CA GLU A 271 0.25 -11.00 -12.93
C GLU A 271 1.62 -10.29 -12.82
N LEU A 272 1.95 -9.77 -11.63
CA LEU A 272 3.25 -9.16 -11.37
C LEU A 272 4.40 -10.16 -11.54
N GLU A 273 4.27 -11.37 -11.00
CA GLU A 273 5.28 -12.43 -11.08
C GLU A 273 5.60 -12.79 -12.54
N GLN A 274 4.55 -12.97 -13.34
CA GLN A 274 4.67 -13.39 -14.74
C GLN A 274 5.28 -12.29 -15.61
N ARG A 275 4.98 -11.02 -15.32
CA ARG A 275 5.31 -9.89 -16.21
C ARG A 275 6.48 -9.04 -15.73
N THR A 276 6.89 -9.11 -14.46
CA THR A 276 8.01 -8.30 -13.97
C THR A 276 9.32 -8.67 -14.65
N VAL A 277 10.14 -7.66 -14.94
CA VAL A 277 11.49 -7.84 -15.48
C VAL A 277 12.53 -8.05 -14.37
N SER A 278 12.16 -7.80 -13.11
CA SER A 278 13.07 -7.90 -11.96
C SER A 278 13.07 -9.33 -11.38
N PRO A 279 14.21 -10.04 -11.37
CA PRO A 279 14.30 -11.36 -10.76
C PRO A 279 13.98 -11.35 -9.26
N ALA A 280 14.38 -10.30 -8.54
CA ALA A 280 14.14 -10.18 -7.10
C ALA A 280 12.64 -10.04 -6.78
N ILE A 281 11.91 -9.26 -7.57
CA ILE A 281 10.44 -9.14 -7.43
C ILE A 281 9.80 -10.48 -7.77
N ARG A 282 10.22 -11.12 -8.87
CA ARG A 282 9.67 -12.43 -9.28
C ARG A 282 9.83 -13.50 -8.20
N VAL A 283 11.03 -13.61 -7.62
CA VAL A 283 11.30 -14.55 -6.52
C VAL A 283 10.39 -14.24 -5.34
N ARG A 284 10.26 -12.96 -4.95
CA ARG A 284 9.44 -12.60 -3.79
C ARG A 284 7.95 -12.77 -4.00
N SER A 285 7.46 -12.53 -5.22
CA SER A 285 6.09 -12.84 -5.59
C SER A 285 5.82 -14.33 -5.41
N LYS A 286 6.68 -15.20 -5.96
CA LYS A 286 6.58 -16.66 -5.77
C LYS A 286 6.60 -17.07 -4.31
N ASP A 287 7.55 -16.56 -3.54
CA ASP A 287 7.66 -16.86 -2.10
C ASP A 287 6.36 -16.49 -1.38
N SER A 288 5.80 -15.30 -1.65
CA SER A 288 4.56 -14.84 -1.01
C SER A 288 3.32 -15.63 -1.45
N LEU A 289 3.27 -16.07 -2.71
CA LEU A 289 2.20 -16.90 -3.26
C LEU A 289 2.25 -18.35 -2.75
N ALA A 290 3.42 -18.81 -2.30
CA ALA A 290 3.62 -20.13 -1.71
C ALA A 290 3.38 -20.19 -0.19
N ASP A 291 2.91 -19.09 0.43
CA ASP A 291 2.61 -19.05 1.86
C ASP A 291 1.51 -20.07 2.21
N GLU A 292 1.77 -20.91 3.21
CA GLU A 292 0.89 -22.03 3.61
C GLU A 292 -0.48 -21.58 4.12
N ARG A 293 -0.63 -20.31 4.52
CA ARG A 293 -1.90 -19.74 4.99
C ARG A 293 -2.85 -19.37 3.84
N LEU A 294 -2.37 -19.38 2.59
CA LEU A 294 -3.16 -19.00 1.43
C LEU A 294 -4.03 -20.17 0.92
N PRO A 295 -5.21 -19.86 0.34
CA PRO A 295 -6.14 -20.88 -0.11
C PRO A 295 -5.51 -21.71 -1.24
N GLY A 296 -5.51 -23.04 -1.09
CA GLY A 296 -4.95 -23.97 -2.05
C GLY A 296 -3.50 -24.42 -1.75
N ASN A 297 -2.84 -23.81 -0.76
CA ASN A 297 -1.50 -24.21 -0.31
C ASN A 297 -1.50 -25.15 0.91
N ASP A 298 -2.68 -25.65 1.31
CA ASP A 298 -2.83 -26.53 2.46
C ASP A 298 -1.86 -27.72 2.37
N LYS A 299 -1.13 -27.96 3.47
CA LYS A 299 -0.31 -29.15 3.63
C LYS A 299 -1.21 -30.38 3.48
N GLN A 300 -0.91 -31.24 2.51
CA GLN A 300 -1.39 -32.62 2.57
C GLN A 300 -1.06 -33.16 3.97
N PRO A 301 -2.00 -33.80 4.68
CA PRO A 301 -1.66 -34.47 5.92
C PRO A 301 -0.53 -35.44 5.58
N VAL A 302 0.59 -35.31 6.29
CA VAL A 302 1.65 -36.30 6.24
C VAL A 302 0.98 -37.60 6.67
N GLU A 303 0.74 -38.51 5.73
CA GLU A 303 0.41 -39.89 6.08
C GLU A 303 1.57 -40.36 6.95
N GLU A 304 1.31 -40.53 8.24
CA GLU A 304 2.17 -41.33 9.11
C GLU A 304 2.24 -42.69 8.43
N LYS A 305 3.33 -42.93 7.68
CA LYS A 305 3.70 -44.29 7.33
C LYS A 305 3.85 -45.00 8.65
N GLU A 306 2.88 -45.86 8.97
CA GLU A 306 3.05 -46.88 9.99
C GLU A 306 4.38 -47.55 9.69
N ASP A 307 5.38 -47.29 10.53
CA ASP A 307 6.62 -48.03 10.51
C ASP A 307 6.23 -49.48 10.79
N GLU A 308 6.07 -50.27 9.71
CA GLU A 308 6.06 -51.72 9.76
C GLU A 308 7.45 -52.15 10.26
N GLY A 309 7.63 -52.06 11.57
CA GLY A 309 8.79 -52.49 12.31
C GLY A 309 8.97 -54.00 12.17
N TRP A 310 9.73 -54.37 11.15
CA TRP A 310 10.75 -55.42 11.15
C TRP A 310 10.41 -56.68 11.97
N GLY A 311 9.80 -57.67 11.30
CA GLY A 311 9.66 -59.03 11.83
C GLY A 311 11.03 -59.65 12.09
N GLY A 312 11.35 -59.87 13.36
CA GLY A 312 12.57 -60.56 13.78
C GLY A 312 12.66 -61.97 13.20
N PHE A 313 13.83 -62.33 12.72
CA PHE A 313 14.16 -63.71 12.36
C PHE A 313 14.45 -64.49 13.64
N ASP A 314 13.61 -65.49 13.94
CA ASP A 314 13.92 -66.53 14.92
C ASP A 314 15.06 -67.41 14.40
N ASN A 315 16.08 -67.62 15.24
CA ASN A 315 17.12 -68.63 15.03
C ASN A 315 17.51 -69.27 16.36
#